data_AF-A0A1B8CU46-F1
#
_entry.id   AF-A0A1B8CU46-F1
#
_cell.length_a   1.000
_cell.length_b   1.000
_cell.length_c   1.000
_cell.angle_alpha   90.00
_cell.angle_beta   90.00
_cell.angle_gamma   90.00
#
_symmetry.space_group_name_H-M   'P 1'
#
loop_
_entity.id
_entity.type
_entity.pdbx_description
1 polymer ?
#
loop_
_entity_poly.entity_id
_entity_poly.type
_entity_poly.pdbx_seq_one_letter_code
_entity_poly.pdbx_strand_id
1 'polypeptide(L)'
;MDCLKEGRRVTRCAASVIDDINKNCLKEFRRHWSCLDTNNQQLWQCRTAERVLNKCVFETLKLEKVIPDTPKGEVPVHLRERQIYSQN
;
A
#
# COMPACT_ATOMS: atom_id res chain seq x y z
N MET A 1 25.54 -11.48 -17.43
CA MET A 1 25.35 -11.17 -15.98
C MET A 1 24.80 -9.75 -15.90
N ASP A 2 23.64 -9.51 -16.53
CA ASP A 2 23.41 -8.19 -17.17
C ASP A 2 22.54 -7.23 -16.33
N CYS A 3 22.04 -7.69 -15.17
CA CYS A 3 21.08 -6.93 -14.37
C CYS A 3 21.48 -6.77 -12.89
N LEU A 4 22.70 -7.17 -12.49
CA LEU A 4 23.08 -7.11 -11.07
C LEU A 4 23.25 -5.67 -10.56
N LYS A 5 23.63 -4.73 -11.43
CA LYS A 5 23.78 -3.31 -11.08
C LYS A 5 22.42 -2.65 -10.90
N GLU A 6 21.49 -2.98 -11.79
CA GLU A 6 20.08 -2.56 -11.81
C GLU A 6 19.36 -3.14 -10.60
N GLY A 7 19.57 -4.43 -10.31
CA GLY A 7 19.05 -5.10 -9.12
C GLY A 7 19.46 -4.37 -7.84
N ARG A 8 20.74 -4.02 -7.68
CA ARG A 8 21.20 -3.23 -6.53
C ARG A 8 20.52 -1.85 -6.44
N ARG A 9 20.24 -1.20 -7.56
CA ARG A 9 19.53 0.09 -7.58
C ARG A 9 18.08 -0.06 -7.13
N VAL A 10 17.36 -1.07 -7.64
CA VAL A 10 15.97 -1.34 -7.28
C VAL A 10 15.85 -1.72 -5.81
N THR A 11 16.69 -2.62 -5.31
CA THR A 11 16.69 -3.02 -3.90
C THR A 11 16.95 -1.83 -2.97
N ARG A 12 17.92 -0.97 -3.31
CA ARG A 12 18.20 0.23 -2.51
C ARG A 12 17.01 1.18 -2.45
N CYS A 13 16.34 1.40 -3.57
CA CYS A 13 15.14 2.24 -3.63
C CYS A 13 14.00 1.68 -2.76
N ALA A 14 13.75 0.37 -2.85
CA ALA A 14 12.72 -0.28 -2.03
C ALA A 14 13.04 -0.20 -0.54
N ALA A 15 14.30 -0.43 -0.15
CA ALA A 15 14.76 -0.34 1.23
C ALA A 15 14.56 1.08 1.80
N SER A 16 14.91 2.12 1.04
CA SER A 16 14.70 3.50 1.51
C SER A 16 13.23 3.82 1.74
N VAL A 17 12.31 3.33 0.90
CA VAL A 17 10.86 3.53 1.12
C VAL A 17 10.40 2.86 2.42
N ILE A 18 10.85 1.63 2.69
CA ILE A 18 10.49 0.91 3.92
C ILE A 18 11.07 1.63 5.15
N ASP A 19 12.30 2.13 5.08
CA ASP A 19 12.93 2.90 6.15
C ASP A 19 12.15 4.18 6.46
N ASP A 20 11.68 4.89 5.44
CA ASP A 20 10.90 6.10 5.60
C ASP A 20 9.48 5.82 6.14
N ILE A 21 8.85 4.72 5.72
CA ILE A 21 7.59 4.24 6.32
C ILE A 21 7.79 3.89 7.80
N ASN A 22 8.88 3.22 8.16
CA ASN A 22 9.19 2.86 9.54
C ASN A 22 9.42 4.10 10.43
N LYS A 23 9.93 5.20 9.89
CA LYS A 23 10.13 6.45 10.63
C LYS A 23 8.84 7.24 10.81
N ASN A 24 7.99 7.29 9.78
CA ASN A 24 6.87 8.23 9.72
C ASN A 24 5.49 7.60 9.95
N CYS A 25 5.29 6.33 9.56
CA CYS A 25 3.97 5.69 9.48
C CYS A 25 3.96 4.25 10.04
N LEU A 26 4.89 3.91 10.95
CA LEU A 26 5.08 2.54 11.43
C LEU A 26 3.83 1.94 12.08
N LYS A 27 3.07 2.75 12.83
CA LYS A 27 1.89 2.28 13.56
C LYS A 27 0.77 1.90 12.59
N GLU A 28 0.52 2.74 11.61
CA GLU A 28 -0.47 2.55 10.55
C GLU A 28 -0.07 1.39 9.65
N PHE A 29 1.23 1.29 9.32
CA PHE A 29 1.78 0.21 8.53
C PHE A 29 1.62 -1.14 9.23
N ARG A 30 1.96 -1.22 10.53
CA ARG A 30 1.75 -2.41 11.35
C ARG A 30 0.29 -2.82 11.42
N ARG A 31 -0.59 -1.85 11.68
CA ARG A 31 -2.04 -2.11 11.69
C ARG A 31 -2.52 -2.69 10.36
N HIS A 32 -2.03 -2.20 9.23
CA HIS A 32 -2.43 -2.68 7.91
C HIS A 32 -1.93 -4.10 7.65
N TRP A 33 -0.63 -4.37 7.79
CA TRP A 33 -0.12 -5.72 7.48
C TRP A 33 -0.61 -6.77 8.49
N SER A 34 -0.80 -6.42 9.77
CA SER A 34 -1.35 -7.35 10.76
C SER A 34 -2.80 -7.73 10.44
N CYS A 35 -3.59 -6.83 9.85
CA CYS A 35 -4.90 -7.17 9.31
C CYS A 35 -4.79 -8.14 8.13
N LEU A 36 -3.84 -7.92 7.22
CA LEU A 36 -3.66 -8.81 6.06
C LEU A 36 -3.26 -10.22 6.49
N ASP A 37 -2.40 -10.33 7.50
CA ASP A 37 -1.90 -11.61 8.02
C ASP A 37 -3.02 -12.51 8.55
N THR A 38 -4.04 -11.92 9.18
CA THR A 38 -5.20 -12.66 9.70
C THR A 38 -6.29 -12.92 8.64
N ASN A 39 -6.17 -12.34 7.44
CA ASN A 39 -7.19 -12.39 6.39
C ASN A 39 -6.66 -13.01 5.08
N ASN A 40 -5.74 -13.98 5.17
CA ASN A 40 -5.16 -14.67 4.01
C ASN A 40 -4.57 -13.69 2.97
N GLN A 41 -4.00 -12.57 3.44
CA GLN A 41 -3.44 -11.49 2.62
C GLN A 41 -4.45 -10.85 1.64
N GLN A 42 -5.76 -10.95 1.94
CA GLN A 42 -6.82 -10.36 1.11
C GLN A 42 -7.00 -8.86 1.40
N LEU A 43 -6.60 -8.01 0.46
CA LEU A 43 -6.63 -6.55 0.61
C LEU A 43 -8.01 -5.95 0.89
N TRP A 44 -9.08 -6.57 0.38
CA TRP A 44 -10.44 -6.03 0.53
C TRP A 44 -10.99 -6.13 1.95
N GLN A 45 -10.43 -7.01 2.81
CA GLN A 45 -10.80 -7.10 4.22
C GLN A 45 -10.20 -5.97 5.06
N CYS A 46 -9.16 -5.29 4.55
CA CYS A 46 -8.32 -4.38 5.32
C CYS A 46 -8.37 -2.92 4.84
N ARG A 47 -9.37 -2.54 4.03
CA ARG A 47 -9.50 -1.18 3.44
C ARG A 47 -9.51 -0.07 4.49
N THR A 48 -10.09 -0.30 5.66
CA THR A 48 -10.10 0.69 6.74
C THR A 48 -8.68 0.99 7.26
N ALA A 49 -7.86 -0.03 7.46
CA ALA A 49 -6.47 0.14 7.86
C ALA A 49 -5.62 0.72 6.72
N GLU A 50 -5.87 0.28 5.48
CA GLU A 50 -5.20 0.77 4.28
C GLU A 50 -5.43 2.27 4.07
N ARG A 51 -6.66 2.77 4.21
CA ARG A 51 -6.97 4.21 4.04
C ARG A 51 -6.18 5.09 5.02
N VAL A 52 -6.04 4.64 6.27
CA VAL A 52 -5.25 5.34 7.30
C VAL A 52 -3.76 5.36 6.94
N LEU A 53 -3.22 4.21 6.49
CA LEU A 53 -1.84 4.13 6.02
C LEU A 53 -1.59 5.03 4.80
N ASN A 54 -2.46 4.95 3.78
CA ASN A 54 -2.34 5.75 2.55
C ASN A 54 -2.35 7.25 2.87
N LYS A 55 -3.20 7.69 3.81
CA LYS A 55 -3.21 9.09 4.26
C LYS A 55 -1.87 9.50 4.87
N CYS A 56 -1.33 8.72 5.80
CA CYS A 56 -0.04 9.01 6.43
C CYS A 56 1.10 9.09 5.40
N VAL A 57 1.17 8.11 4.50
CA VAL A 57 2.20 8.02 3.45
C VAL A 57 2.08 9.20 2.48
N PHE A 58 0.87 9.59 2.10
CA PHE A 58 0.65 10.76 1.25
C PHE A 58 1.06 12.06 1.96
N GLU A 59 0.67 12.25 3.22
CA GLU A 59 0.97 13.48 3.95
C GLU A 59 2.47 13.66 4.20
N THR A 60 3.18 12.57 4.53
CA THR A 60 4.60 12.59 4.93
C THR A 60 5.58 12.37 3.78
N LEU A 61 5.33 11.37 2.92
CA LEU A 61 6.24 10.95 1.85
C LEU A 61 5.79 11.41 0.46
N LYS A 62 4.59 11.99 0.33
CA LYS A 62 4.01 12.43 -0.96
C LYS A 62 3.89 11.31 -1.99
N LEU A 63 3.73 10.06 -1.52
CA LEU A 63 3.47 8.90 -2.36
C LEU A 63 1.98 8.57 -2.32
N GLU A 64 1.39 8.36 -3.49
CA GLU A 64 -0.03 8.03 -3.65
C GLU A 64 -0.19 6.68 -4.34
N LYS A 65 -1.19 5.91 -3.89
CA LYS A 65 -1.57 4.66 -4.53
C LYS A 65 -2.51 4.95 -5.71
N VAL A 66 -2.00 4.80 -6.92
CA VAL A 66 -2.78 4.92 -8.16
C VAL A 66 -2.80 3.57 -8.87
N ILE A 67 -4.00 3.12 -9.28
CA ILE A 67 -4.14 1.95 -10.15
C ILE A 67 -4.05 2.45 -11.59
N PRO A 68 -3.00 2.11 -12.35
CA PRO A 68 -2.90 2.49 -13.75
C PRO A 68 -4.06 1.87 -14.54
N ASP A 69 -4.43 2.53 -15.64
CA ASP A 69 -5.44 2.04 -16.60
C ASP A 69 -6.84 1.79 -16.01
N THR A 70 -7.20 2.43 -14.90
CA THR A 70 -8.58 2.42 -14.41
C THR A 70 -9.50 3.03 -15.48
N PRO A 71 -10.59 2.36 -15.90
CA PRO A 71 -11.49 2.89 -16.92
C PRO A 71 -12.05 4.27 -16.57
N LYS A 72 -12.20 5.14 -17.59
CA LYS A 72 -12.74 6.49 -17.39
C LYS A 72 -14.17 6.41 -16.86
N GLY A 73 -14.42 7.09 -15.75
CA GLY A 73 -15.73 7.10 -15.07
C GLY A 73 -15.90 6.00 -14.03
N GLU A 74 -14.93 5.10 -13.87
CA GLU A 74 -14.96 4.09 -12.80
C GLU A 74 -14.15 4.51 -11.58
N VAL A 75 -14.68 4.16 -10.40
CA VAL A 75 -13.98 4.35 -9.13
C VAL A 75 -12.99 3.19 -8.93
N PRO A 76 -11.68 3.46 -8.70
CA PRO A 76 -10.70 2.44 -8.39
C PRO A 76 -11.15 1.53 -7.24
N VAL A 77 -10.89 0.23 -7.34
CA VAL A 77 -11.43 -0.77 -6.39
C VAL A 77 -11.14 -0.46 -4.93
N HIS A 78 -9.97 0.11 -4.62
CA HIS A 78 -9.55 0.46 -3.27
C HIS A 78 -10.23 1.71 -2.70
N LEU A 79 -10.87 2.53 -3.55
CA LEU A 79 -11.60 3.74 -3.18
C LEU A 79 -13.12 3.54 -3.14
N ARG A 80 -13.64 2.42 -3.64
CA ARG A 80 -15.07 2.10 -3.57
C ARG A 80 -15.58 2.14 -2.13
N GLU A 81 -16.75 2.75 -1.92
CA GLU A 81 -17.36 2.90 -0.59
C GLU A 81 -17.66 1.55 0.06
N ARG A 82 -18.21 0.60 -0.72
CA ARG A 82 -18.51 -0.78 -0.30
C ARG A 82 -17.68 -1.78 -1.09
N GLN A 83 -17.12 -2.76 -0.38
CA GLN A 83 -16.40 -3.90 -0.99
C GLN A 83 -17.34 -5.11 -1.02
N ILE A 84 -17.63 -5.65 -2.20
CA ILE A 84 -18.58 -6.76 -2.37
C ILE A 84 -18.10 -8.10 -1.79
N TYR A 85 -16.80 -8.26 -1.59
CA TYR A 85 -16.18 -9.47 -1.04
C TYR A 85 -15.69 -9.31 0.41
N SER A 86 -15.87 -8.13 1.02
CA SER A 86 -15.54 -7.92 2.44
C SER A 86 -16.52 -8.70 3.30
N GLN A 87 -15.99 -9.42 4.29
CA GLN A 87 -16.80 -10.07 5.32
C GLN A 87 -17.04 -9.17 6.54
N ASN A 88 -16.32 -8.04 6.60
CA ASN A 88 -16.50 -6.96 7.56
C ASN A 88 -17.34 -5.81 6.97
#